data_AF-A0A0D0P6P2-F1
#
_entry.id   AF-A0A0D0P6P2-F1
#
_cell.length_a   1.000
_cell.length_b   1.000
_cell.length_c   1.000
_cell.angle_alpha   90.00
_cell.angle_beta   90.00
_cell.angle_gamma   90.00
#
_symmetry.space_group_name_H-M   'P 1'
#
loop_
_entity.id
_entity.type
_entity.pdbx_description
1 polymer ?
#
loop_
_entity_poly.entity_id
_entity_poly.type
_entity_poly.pdbx_seq_one_letter_code
_entity_poly.pdbx_strand_id
1 'polypeptide(L)'
;MSEVKRYGHIGYLVDAAPQMLQMYPGMTVYVLAEDFDRITAENTALQQRLTTADQRIDELEGKLAAIASWTTETRGAVLEAFQDELNESASYPWYDAAIADLMKLIKALSASAEPADEDWHMNPCKQGHGDVGAAGGVAHCYACDEKIEAATTQEAFEQWNATHPATAPAKS
;
A
#
# COMPACT_ATOMS: atom_id res chain seq x y z
N MET A 1 34.99 -46.10 -5.69
CA MET A 1 33.88 -46.48 -6.59
C MET A 1 34.25 -47.81 -7.22
N SER A 2 33.41 -48.84 -7.07
CA SER A 2 33.62 -50.13 -7.73
C SER A 2 33.50 -49.97 -9.24
N GLU A 3 34.36 -50.65 -10.00
CA GLU A 3 34.33 -50.67 -11.45
C GLU A 3 32.98 -51.23 -11.95
N VAL A 4 32.30 -50.48 -12.83
CA VAL A 4 31.00 -50.89 -13.40
C VAL A 4 31.24 -51.96 -14.45
N LYS A 5 30.81 -53.19 -14.17
CA LYS A 5 30.85 -54.30 -15.14
C LYS A 5 29.64 -54.23 -16.07
N ARG A 6 29.89 -54.21 -17.38
CA ARG A 6 28.86 -54.24 -18.43
C ARG A 6 28.80 -55.66 -19.02
N TYR A 7 27.60 -56.22 -19.12
CA TYR A 7 27.36 -57.55 -19.67
C TYR A 7 26.50 -57.44 -20.93
N GLY A 8 26.86 -58.19 -21.98
CA GLY A 8 26.07 -58.25 -23.21
C GLY A 8 24.99 -59.32 -23.12
N HIS A 9 23.76 -58.99 -23.55
CA HIS A 9 22.71 -59.96 -23.81
C HIS A 9 22.57 -60.17 -25.33
N ILE A 10 22.45 -61.43 -25.76
CA ILE A 10 22.28 -61.79 -27.17
C ILE A 10 20.85 -62.31 -27.34
N GLY A 11 20.00 -61.52 -27.99
CA GLY A 11 18.58 -61.81 -28.21
C GLY A 11 17.82 -60.59 -28.73
N TYR A 12 16.58 -60.78 -29.18
CA TYR A 12 15.72 -59.66 -29.56
C TYR A 12 15.17 -58.96 -28.32
N LEU A 13 15.40 -57.65 -28.21
CA LEU A 13 14.78 -56.82 -27.17
C LEU A 13 13.40 -56.35 -27.63
N VAL A 14 12.44 -56.40 -26.73
CA VAL A 14 11.10 -55.84 -26.92
C VAL A 14 10.88 -54.73 -25.89
N ASP A 15 10.12 -53.71 -26.26
CA ASP A 15 9.80 -52.62 -25.34
C ASP A 15 8.90 -53.14 -24.20
N ALA A 16 9.32 -52.88 -22.96
CA ALA A 16 8.67 -53.41 -21.78
C ALA A 16 7.51 -52.52 -21.34
N ALA A 17 6.39 -52.62 -22.07
CA ALA A 17 5.19 -51.86 -21.75
C ALA A 17 4.62 -52.22 -20.35
N PRO A 18 3.98 -51.28 -19.63
CA PRO A 18 3.46 -51.50 -18.28
C PRO A 18 2.52 -52.71 -18.16
N GLN A 19 1.70 -52.99 -19.19
CA GLN A 19 0.80 -54.14 -19.18
C GLN A 19 1.56 -55.49 -19.25
N MET A 20 2.70 -55.55 -19.96
CA MET A 20 3.54 -56.76 -19.99
C MET A 20 4.20 -57.02 -18.64
N LEU A 21 4.67 -55.97 -17.96
CA LEU A 21 5.26 -56.08 -16.63
C LEU A 21 4.27 -56.59 -15.58
N GLN A 22 2.99 -56.25 -15.72
CA GLN A 22 1.92 -56.77 -14.86
C GLN A 22 1.61 -58.25 -15.12
N MET A 23 1.61 -58.68 -16.39
CA MET A 23 1.33 -60.08 -16.75
C MET A 23 2.52 -61.02 -16.47
N TYR A 24 3.74 -60.50 -16.56
CA TYR A 24 4.97 -61.26 -16.40
C TYR A 24 5.92 -60.57 -15.40
N PRO A 25 5.58 -60.54 -14.10
CA PRO A 25 6.36 -59.83 -13.08
C PRO A 25 7.76 -60.41 -12.85
N GLY A 26 8.00 -61.65 -13.28
CA GLY A 26 9.31 -62.31 -13.23
C GLY A 26 10.19 -62.06 -14.47
N MET A 27 9.73 -61.28 -15.46
CA MET A 27 10.55 -60.99 -16.64
C MET A 27 11.76 -60.13 -16.27
N THR A 28 12.90 -60.40 -16.88
CA THR A 28 14.09 -59.54 -16.71
C THR A 28 14.00 -58.37 -17.68
N VAL A 29 14.12 -57.16 -17.17
CA VAL A 29 14.12 -55.92 -17.95
C VAL A 29 15.54 -55.41 -18.08
N TYR A 30 15.91 -55.01 -19.28
CA TYR A 30 17.22 -54.44 -19.58
C TYR A 30 17.07 -52.97 -19.99
N VAL A 31 18.05 -52.16 -19.63
CA VAL A 31 18.19 -50.77 -20.10
C VAL A 31 19.46 -50.70 -20.95
N LEU A 32 19.40 -49.98 -22.06
CA LEU A 32 20.57 -49.77 -22.90
C LEU A 32 21.63 -49.01 -22.10
N ALA A 33 22.90 -49.41 -22.26
CA ALA A 33 23.99 -48.81 -21.49
C ALA A 33 24.09 -47.29 -21.72
N GLU A 34 23.82 -46.82 -22.94
CA GLU A 34 23.81 -45.40 -23.28
C GLU A 34 22.72 -44.62 -22.55
N ASP A 35 21.50 -45.16 -22.47
CA ASP A 35 20.41 -44.53 -21.72
C ASP A 35 20.70 -44.48 -20.22
N PHE A 36 21.29 -45.54 -19.68
CA PHE A 36 21.72 -45.58 -18.28
C PHE A 36 22.79 -44.51 -18.00
N ASP A 37 23.80 -44.41 -18.86
CA ASP A 37 24.88 -43.41 -18.74
C ASP A 37 24.31 -41.98 -18.83
N ARG A 38 23.41 -41.74 -19.79
CA ARG A 38 22.72 -40.44 -19.96
C ARG A 38 21.93 -40.05 -18.72
N ILE A 39 21.05 -40.93 -18.24
CA ILE A 39 20.23 -40.67 -17.04
C ILE A 39 21.12 -40.46 -15.81
N THR A 40 22.23 -41.20 -15.70
CA THR A 40 23.19 -41.03 -14.61
C THR A 40 23.86 -39.66 -14.66
N ALA A 41 24.25 -39.19 -15.84
CA ALA A 41 24.81 -37.86 -16.03
C ALA A 41 23.78 -36.75 -15.71
N GLU A 42 22.55 -36.90 -16.19
CA GLU A 42 21.44 -35.98 -15.90
C GLU A 42 21.16 -35.92 -14.40
N ASN A 43 21.05 -37.06 -13.72
CA ASN A 43 20.84 -37.13 -12.27
C ASN A 43 21.99 -36.50 -11.49
N THR A 44 23.24 -36.71 -11.91
CA THR A 44 24.40 -36.08 -11.28
C THR A 44 24.34 -34.56 -11.40
N ALA A 45 24.02 -34.04 -12.60
CA ALA A 45 23.87 -32.62 -12.84
C ALA A 45 22.71 -32.01 -12.02
N LEU A 46 21.59 -32.72 -11.91
CA LEU A 46 20.45 -32.31 -11.08
C LEU A 46 20.80 -32.30 -9.60
N GLN A 47 21.52 -33.31 -9.09
CA GLN A 47 21.99 -33.34 -7.71
C GLN A 47 22.91 -32.15 -7.41
N GLN A 48 23.83 -31.81 -8.31
CA GLN A 48 24.69 -30.64 -8.15
C GLN A 48 23.89 -29.33 -8.08
N ARG A 49 22.88 -29.18 -8.95
CA ARG A 49 21.99 -28.01 -8.93
C ARG A 49 21.18 -27.92 -7.64
N LEU A 50 20.67 -29.05 -7.15
CA LEU A 50 19.92 -29.11 -5.90
C LEU A 50 20.79 -28.71 -4.72
N THR A 51 22.00 -29.28 -4.60
CA THR A 51 22.97 -28.90 -3.56
C THR A 51 23.32 -27.41 -3.60
N THR A 52 23.49 -26.84 -4.79
CA THR A 52 23.76 -25.40 -4.95
C THR A 52 22.57 -24.55 -4.51
N ALA A 53 21.35 -24.99 -4.84
CA ALA A 53 20.12 -24.30 -4.43
C ALA A 53 19.94 -24.36 -2.91
N ASP A 54 20.16 -25.52 -2.29
CA ASP A 54 20.08 -25.72 -0.84
C ASP A 54 21.06 -24.79 -0.12
N GLN A 55 22.32 -24.74 -0.56
CA GLN A 55 23.31 -23.82 0.00
C GLN A 55 22.89 -22.35 -0.09
N ARG A 56 22.28 -21.95 -1.22
CA ARG A 56 21.76 -20.58 -1.40
C ARG A 56 20.58 -20.31 -0.47
N ILE A 57 19.71 -21.29 -0.26
CA ILE A 57 18.58 -21.19 0.67
C ILE A 57 19.12 -21.00 2.09
N ASP A 58 20.07 -21.84 2.53
CA ASP A 58 20.69 -21.72 3.86
C ASP A 58 21.30 -20.33 4.09
N GLU A 59 21.99 -19.77 3.08
CA GLU A 59 22.57 -18.43 3.16
C GLU A 59 21.50 -17.33 3.29
N LEU A 60 20.41 -17.43 2.51
CA LEU A 60 19.32 -16.46 2.55
C LEU A 60 18.53 -16.55 3.85
N GLU A 61 18.23 -17.75 4.32
CA GLU A 61 17.57 -17.98 5.60
C GLU A 61 18.41 -17.46 6.76
N GLY A 62 19.73 -17.64 6.72
CA GLY A 62 20.65 -17.05 7.70
C GLY A 62 20.60 -15.52 7.73
N LYS A 63 20.60 -14.86 6.56
CA LYS A 63 20.47 -13.40 6.46
C LYS A 63 19.11 -12.92 6.95
N LEU A 64 18.03 -13.62 6.61
CA LEU A 64 16.69 -13.29 7.07
C LEU A 64 16.56 -13.44 8.58
N ALA A 65 17.11 -14.51 9.16
CA ALA A 65 17.13 -14.71 10.60
C ALA A 65 17.90 -13.59 11.32
N ALA A 66 19.06 -13.19 10.78
CA ALA A 66 19.82 -12.06 11.30
C ALA A 66 18.99 -10.76 11.33
N ILE A 67 18.32 -10.43 10.22
CA ILE A 67 17.44 -9.25 10.14
C ILE A 67 16.22 -9.38 11.06
N ALA A 68 15.63 -10.56 11.15
CA ALA A 68 14.48 -10.82 12.02
C ALA A 68 14.83 -10.65 13.50
N SER A 69 16.08 -10.96 13.87
CA SER A 69 16.59 -10.76 15.23
C SER A 69 16.94 -9.31 15.59
N TRP A 70 16.85 -8.37 14.64
CA TRP A 70 17.10 -6.96 14.94
C TRP A 70 16.09 -6.44 15.96
N THR A 71 16.61 -5.68 16.92
CA THR A 71 15.76 -4.99 17.90
C THR A 71 14.98 -3.86 17.23
N THR A 72 13.92 -3.40 17.89
CA THR A 72 13.17 -2.20 17.44
C THR A 72 14.08 -0.98 17.28
N GLU A 73 15.08 -0.85 18.15
CA GLU A 73 16.08 0.23 18.11
C GLU A 73 16.97 0.13 16.87
N THR A 74 17.54 -1.04 16.58
CA THR A 74 18.37 -1.25 15.38
C THR A 74 17.55 -1.04 14.10
N ARG A 75 16.30 -1.53 14.07
CA ARG A 75 15.39 -1.30 12.94
C ARG A 75 15.08 0.20 12.78
N GLY A 76 14.86 0.92 13.88
CA GLY A 76 14.62 2.36 13.88
C GLY A 76 15.82 3.14 13.33
N ALA A 77 17.02 2.86 13.83
CA ALA A 77 18.25 3.53 13.39
C ALA A 77 18.53 3.32 11.89
N VAL A 78 18.27 2.12 11.36
CA VAL A 78 18.42 1.84 9.92
C VAL A 78 17.40 2.64 9.09
N LEU A 79 16.15 2.72 9.54
CA LEU A 79 15.11 3.51 8.86
C LEU A 79 15.44 5.01 8.87
N GLU A 80 15.94 5.52 9.99
CA GLU A 80 16.36 6.93 10.12
C GLU A 80 17.53 7.23 9.19
N ALA A 81 18.56 6.37 9.14
CA ALA A 81 19.69 6.55 8.23
C ALA A 81 19.27 6.55 6.76
N PHE A 82 18.35 5.67 6.35
CA PHE A 82 17.81 5.69 4.99
C PHE A 82 17.00 6.96 4.70
N GLN A 83 16.22 7.44 5.68
CA GLN A 83 15.45 8.67 5.53
C GLN A 83 16.36 9.89 5.38
N ASP A 84 17.47 9.94 6.10
CA ASP A 84 18.46 11.01 6.00
C ASP A 84 19.13 11.02 4.62
N GLU A 85 19.52 9.86 4.10
CA GLU A 85 20.10 9.73 2.75
C GLU A 85 19.10 10.12 1.66
N LEU A 86 17.81 9.76 1.83
CA LEU A 86 16.74 10.22 0.94
C LEU A 86 16.53 11.74 1.02
N ASN A 87 16.57 12.32 2.22
CA ASN A 87 16.42 13.76 2.39
C ASN A 87 17.60 14.53 1.80
N GLU A 88 18.83 14.04 1.97
CA GLU A 88 20.04 14.64 1.39
C GLU A 88 20.06 14.52 -0.14
N SER A 89 19.63 13.39 -0.68
CA SER A 89 19.54 13.20 -2.15
C SER A 89 18.36 13.92 -2.80
N ALA A 90 17.27 14.16 -2.06
CA ALA A 90 16.08 14.88 -2.54
C ALA A 90 16.15 16.40 -2.31
N SER A 91 16.99 16.88 -1.38
CA SER A 91 17.21 18.30 -1.18
C SER A 91 18.22 18.81 -2.20
N TYR A 92 17.70 19.35 -3.30
CA TYR A 92 18.51 20.19 -4.17
C TYR A 92 18.31 21.65 -3.77
N PRO A 93 19.37 22.48 -3.72
CA PRO A 93 19.27 23.89 -3.33
C PRO A 93 18.24 24.68 -4.15
N TRP A 94 17.99 24.26 -5.39
CA TRP A 94 16.99 24.88 -6.27
C TRP A 94 15.54 24.48 -5.92
N TYR A 95 15.29 23.29 -5.35
CA TYR A 95 13.96 22.91 -4.87
C TYR A 95 13.56 23.74 -3.65
N ASP A 96 14.45 23.92 -2.69
CA ASP A 96 14.17 24.72 -1.50
C ASP A 96 13.94 26.20 -1.86
N ALA A 97 14.72 26.73 -2.81
CA ALA A 97 14.50 28.07 -3.34
C ALA A 97 13.16 28.20 -4.09
N ALA A 98 12.82 27.23 -4.93
CA ALA A 98 11.54 27.22 -5.67
C ALA A 98 10.33 27.10 -4.73
N ILE A 99 10.41 26.27 -3.70
CA ILE A 99 9.36 26.14 -2.66
C ILE A 99 9.25 27.45 -1.87
N ALA A 100 10.37 28.07 -1.50
CA ALA A 100 10.36 29.36 -0.80
C ALA A 100 9.70 30.45 -1.66
N ASP A 101 10.00 30.51 -2.95
CA ASP A 101 9.38 31.48 -3.87
C ASP A 101 7.89 31.19 -4.09
N LEU A 102 7.50 29.92 -4.20
CA LEU A 102 6.08 29.52 -4.25
C LEU A 102 5.33 29.95 -2.98
N MET A 103 5.92 29.75 -1.80
CA MET A 103 5.31 30.14 -0.53
C MET A 103 5.16 31.66 -0.40
N LYS A 104 6.12 32.44 -0.92
CA LYS A 104 5.97 33.91 -1.02
C LYS A 104 4.81 34.30 -1.92
N LEU A 105 4.64 33.64 -3.06
CA LEU A 105 3.52 33.89 -3.98
C LEU A 105 2.18 33.53 -3.33
N ILE A 106 2.07 32.39 -2.66
CA ILE A 106 0.85 31.98 -1.94
C ILE A 106 0.51 33.01 -0.86
N LYS A 107 1.50 33.47 -0.10
CA LYS A 107 1.31 34.50 0.93
C LYS A 107 0.87 35.85 0.36
N ALA A 108 1.45 36.25 -0.77
CA ALA A 108 1.03 37.47 -1.46
C ALA A 108 -0.42 37.34 -1.98
N LEU A 109 -0.78 36.18 -2.52
CA LEU A 109 -2.12 35.90 -3.02
C LEU A 109 -3.14 35.87 -1.89
N SER A 110 -2.83 35.22 -0.76
CA SER A 110 -3.71 35.17 0.41
C SER A 110 -3.83 36.53 1.10
N ALA A 111 -2.79 37.36 1.06
CA ALA A 111 -2.87 38.75 1.53
C ALA A 111 -3.67 39.66 0.57
N SER A 112 -3.78 39.29 -0.71
CA SER A 112 -4.61 39.98 -1.71
C SER A 112 -6.03 39.44 -1.79
N ALA A 113 -6.35 38.37 -1.05
CA ALA A 113 -7.72 37.94 -0.89
C ALA A 113 -8.44 39.05 -0.12
N GLU A 114 -9.34 39.75 -0.80
CA GLU A 114 -10.26 40.72 -0.20
C GLU A 114 -10.93 40.08 1.03
N PRO A 115 -11.31 40.88 2.06
CA PRO A 115 -12.02 40.32 3.20
C PRO A 115 -13.19 39.52 2.63
N ALA A 116 -13.25 38.24 3.00
CA ALA A 116 -14.37 37.38 2.67
C ALA A 116 -15.64 38.20 2.87
N ASP A 117 -16.46 38.30 1.82
CA ASP A 117 -17.84 38.76 1.92
C ASP A 117 -18.35 38.24 3.25
N GLU A 118 -18.70 39.16 4.16
CA GLU A 118 -19.15 38.81 5.51
C GLU A 118 -20.13 37.67 5.33
N ASP A 119 -19.74 36.47 5.77
CA ASP A 119 -20.55 35.29 5.57
C ASP A 119 -21.79 35.56 6.42
N TRP A 120 -22.90 35.96 5.76
CA TRP A 120 -24.16 36.31 6.40
C TRP A 120 -24.77 35.03 6.97
N HIS A 121 -24.17 34.57 8.05
CA HIS A 121 -24.53 33.35 8.73
C HIS A 121 -25.63 33.65 9.72
N MET A 122 -26.82 33.09 9.46
CA MET A 122 -27.93 33.16 10.38
C MET A 122 -27.79 32.07 11.44
N ASN A 123 -27.87 32.46 12.70
CA ASN A 123 -27.90 31.51 13.81
C ASN A 123 -29.16 30.63 13.72
N PRO A 124 -29.12 29.38 14.22
CA PRO A 124 -30.30 28.51 14.27
C PRO A 124 -31.49 29.17 14.99
N CYS A 125 -32.73 28.77 14.65
CA CYS A 125 -33.93 29.24 15.36
C CYS A 125 -33.92 28.81 16.84
N LYS A 126 -34.88 29.28 17.65
CA LYS A 126 -34.93 28.94 19.10
C LYS A 126 -35.09 27.44 19.38
N GLN A 127 -35.56 26.68 18.40
CA GLN A 127 -35.71 25.23 18.47
C GLN A 127 -34.46 24.46 18.00
N GLY A 128 -33.42 25.18 17.56
CA GLY A 128 -32.15 24.61 17.09
C GLY A 128 -32.13 24.21 15.62
N HIS A 129 -33.18 24.48 14.84
CA HIS A 129 -33.17 24.22 13.39
C HIS A 129 -32.22 25.18 12.68
N GLY A 130 -31.33 24.63 11.84
CA GLY A 130 -30.39 25.39 11.00
C GLY A 130 -30.93 25.75 9.62
N ASP A 131 -32.16 25.35 9.28
CA ASP A 131 -32.82 25.70 8.03
C ASP A 131 -33.48 27.08 8.15
N VAL A 132 -32.63 28.11 8.06
CA VAL A 132 -32.97 29.53 8.27
C VAL A 132 -32.50 30.36 7.08
N GLY A 133 -33.27 31.38 6.71
CA GLY A 133 -32.90 32.28 5.62
C GLY A 133 -33.56 33.65 5.72
N ALA A 134 -32.89 34.67 5.17
CA ALA A 134 -33.38 36.04 5.13
C ALA A 134 -33.52 36.54 3.68
N ALA A 135 -34.71 37.00 3.30
CA ALA A 135 -34.98 37.59 2.00
C ALA A 135 -36.15 38.58 2.06
N GLY A 136 -36.10 39.66 1.28
CA GLY A 136 -37.19 40.62 1.12
C GLY A 136 -37.62 41.32 2.42
N GLY A 137 -36.70 41.52 3.36
CA GLY A 137 -37.03 42.04 4.69
C GLY A 137 -37.60 41.02 5.66
N VAL A 138 -37.55 39.72 5.36
CA VAL A 138 -38.05 38.66 6.24
C VAL A 138 -36.95 37.65 6.53
N ALA A 139 -36.65 37.44 7.81
CA ALA A 139 -35.84 36.34 8.31
C ALA A 139 -36.77 35.25 8.83
N HIS A 140 -36.60 34.00 8.40
CA HIS A 140 -37.47 32.91 8.81
C HIS A 140 -36.78 31.56 8.91
N CYS A 141 -37.36 30.69 9.73
CA CYS A 141 -37.05 29.27 9.77
C CYS A 141 -38.07 28.47 8.96
N TYR A 142 -37.60 27.71 7.99
CA TYR A 142 -38.44 26.88 7.12
C TYR A 142 -39.02 25.64 7.82
N ALA A 143 -38.51 25.30 9.01
CA ALA A 143 -38.92 24.10 9.75
C ALA A 143 -40.02 24.35 10.80
N CYS A 144 -40.09 25.54 11.38
CA CYS A 144 -41.04 25.86 12.46
C CYS A 144 -41.83 27.16 12.27
N ASP A 145 -41.72 27.78 11.10
CA ASP A 145 -42.40 29.03 10.73
C ASP A 145 -42.12 30.24 11.64
N GLU A 146 -41.07 30.18 12.47
CA GLU A 146 -40.58 31.35 13.21
C GLU A 146 -40.08 32.39 12.21
N LYS A 147 -40.55 33.65 12.34
CA LYS A 147 -40.19 34.73 11.42
C LYS A 147 -40.03 36.09 12.09
N ILE A 148 -39.20 36.94 11.50
CA ILE A 148 -38.96 38.34 11.86
C ILE A 148 -39.06 39.18 10.58
N GLU A 149 -39.82 40.26 10.63
CA GLU A 149 -40.02 41.19 9.51
C GLU A 149 -39.37 42.53 9.84
N ALA A 150 -38.60 43.08 8.90
CA ALA A 150 -37.92 44.37 8.98
C ALA A 150 -38.01 45.11 7.63
N ALA A 151 -37.53 46.36 7.58
CA ALA A 151 -37.63 47.15 6.36
C ALA A 151 -36.64 46.68 5.28
N THR A 152 -35.53 46.04 5.66
CA THR A 152 -34.54 45.47 4.75
C THR A 152 -34.14 44.05 5.14
N THR A 153 -33.64 43.27 4.19
CA THR A 153 -33.10 41.92 4.45
C THR A 153 -31.97 41.94 5.47
N GLN A 154 -31.13 42.98 5.44
CA GLN A 154 -30.03 43.15 6.40
C GLN A 154 -30.55 43.36 7.82
N GLU A 155 -31.53 44.25 8.00
CA GLU A 155 -32.13 44.48 9.31
C GLU A 155 -32.83 43.22 9.84
N ALA A 156 -33.50 42.46 8.98
CA ALA A 156 -34.13 41.20 9.36
C ALA A 156 -33.08 40.16 9.80
N PHE A 157 -31.94 40.09 9.10
CA PHE A 157 -30.80 39.25 9.45
C PHE A 157 -30.18 39.64 10.81
N GLU A 158 -29.90 40.92 11.01
CA GLU A 158 -29.31 41.43 12.25
C GLU A 158 -30.24 41.23 13.45
N GLN A 159 -31.55 41.49 13.28
CA GLN A 159 -32.56 41.23 14.30
C GLN A 159 -32.72 39.74 14.61
N TRP A 160 -32.62 38.89 13.59
CA TRP A 160 -32.61 37.44 13.77
C TRP A 160 -31.44 37.00 14.65
N ASN A 161 -30.22 37.37 14.29
CA ASN A 161 -29.03 37.00 15.06
C ASN A 161 -29.00 37.62 16.46
N ALA A 162 -29.57 38.81 16.66
CA ALA A 162 -29.71 39.43 17.98
C ALA A 162 -30.69 38.67 18.91
N THR A 163 -31.75 38.10 18.35
CA THR A 163 -32.77 37.33 19.10
C THR A 163 -32.47 35.84 19.19
N HIS A 164 -31.52 35.36 18.39
CA HIS A 164 -31.02 33.99 18.33
C HIS A 164 -29.51 34.00 18.54
N PRO A 165 -29.02 34.32 19.75
CA PRO A 165 -27.58 34.32 20.00
C PRO A 165 -27.03 32.91 19.78
N ALA A 166 -25.88 32.81 19.11
CA ALA A 166 -25.21 31.53 18.90
C ALA A 166 -25.04 30.82 20.24
N THR A 167 -25.74 29.69 20.42
CA THR A 167 -25.53 28.83 21.58
C THR A 167 -24.08 28.39 21.52
N ALA A 168 -23.27 28.77 22.51
CA ALA A 168 -21.88 28.38 22.56
C ALA A 168 -21.77 26.86 22.33
N PRO A 169 -20.86 26.39 21.46
CA PRO A 169 -20.72 24.96 21.21
C PRO A 169 -20.46 24.29 22.56
N ALA A 170 -21.32 23.33 22.92
CA ALA A 170 -21.04 22.44 24.03
C ALA A 170 -19.66 21.82 23.76
N LYS A 171 -18.69 22.13 24.61
CA LYS A 171 -17.36 21.52 24.54
C LYS A 171 -17.54 20.00 24.58
N SER A 172 -17.28 19.34 23.46
CA SER A 172 -17.02 17.90 23.40
C SER A 172 -15.53 17.66 23.58
#